data_AF-A0A6B3F7M8-F1
#
_entry.id   AF-A0A6B3F7M8-F1
#
_cell.length_a   1.000
_cell.length_b   1.000
_cell.length_c   1.000
_cell.angle_alpha   90.00
_cell.angle_beta   90.00
_cell.angle_gamma   90.00
#
_symmetry.space_group_name_H-M   'P 1'
#
loop_
_entity.id
_entity.type
_entity.pdbx_description
1 polymer ?
#
loop_
_entity_poly.entity_id
_entity_poly.type
_entity_poly.pdbx_seq_one_letter_code
_entity_poly.pdbx_strand_id
1 'polypeptide(L)'
;MTRFLDLVRPAAGTALISEWLTGTAERSRLAADTMGGEWAAAETPAGRLAQHVFLSTDGTGLLFYAQWTSDEDHLAWARAHRAGTVSRIDTLVPGIERPGLARTRLARSVVHDTERPVGVYVVSTVAVDGDGLEATVAPAPGLLAAHVHLTPDGEQAMVVAEWTDAASHEAAAIRGVGYRRYTLHDAFEDDRRESGDPEGITGSAG
;
A
#
# COMPACT_ATOMS: atom_id res chain seq x y z
N MET A 1 13.03 -9.60 1.68
CA MET A 1 11.96 -8.59 1.75
C MET A 1 10.64 -9.32 1.93
N THR A 2 9.70 -8.73 2.66
CA THR A 2 8.37 -9.31 3.00
C THR A 2 7.59 -9.68 1.73
N ARG A 3 6.66 -10.65 1.75
CA ARG A 3 5.74 -10.83 0.62
C ARG A 3 4.61 -9.83 0.71
N PHE A 4 4.12 -9.35 -0.43
CA PHE A 4 3.02 -8.41 -0.45
C PHE A 4 1.75 -9.00 0.16
N LEU A 5 1.50 -10.32 -0.02
CA LEU A 5 0.36 -10.97 0.62
C LEU A 5 0.45 -11.00 2.15
N ASP A 6 1.65 -10.97 2.73
CA ASP A 6 1.81 -10.85 4.19
C ASP A 6 1.39 -9.46 4.69
N LEU A 7 1.42 -8.47 3.80
CA LEU A 7 1.02 -7.09 4.08
C LEU A 7 -0.50 -6.89 3.96
N VAL A 8 -1.22 -7.79 3.29
CA VAL A 8 -2.66 -7.68 3.00
C VAL A 8 -3.49 -8.18 4.18
N ARG A 9 -4.55 -7.46 4.52
CA ARG A 9 -5.50 -7.82 5.57
C ARG A 9 -6.79 -8.38 4.96
N PRO A 10 -7.19 -9.61 5.29
CA PRO A 10 -8.43 -10.21 4.77
C PRO A 10 -9.69 -9.38 5.07
N ALA A 11 -9.70 -8.65 6.19
CA ALA A 11 -10.82 -7.79 6.60
C ALA A 11 -10.88 -6.44 5.84
N ALA A 12 -9.94 -6.16 4.94
CA ALA A 12 -9.90 -4.90 4.22
C ALA A 12 -11.03 -4.80 3.19
N GLY A 13 -11.96 -3.87 3.42
CA GLY A 13 -12.98 -3.51 2.43
C GLY A 13 -12.50 -2.47 1.41
N THR A 14 -11.38 -1.80 1.70
CA THR A 14 -10.69 -0.88 0.77
C THR A 14 -9.19 -0.82 1.04
N ALA A 15 -8.41 -0.68 -0.03
CA ALA A 15 -6.99 -0.41 -0.01
C ALA A 15 -6.73 0.92 -0.72
N LEU A 16 -6.07 1.82 -0.01
CA LEU A 16 -5.64 3.12 -0.49
C LEU A 16 -4.23 3.00 -1.02
N ILE A 17 -4.01 3.44 -2.26
CA ILE A 17 -2.68 3.53 -2.85
C ILE A 17 -2.46 4.97 -3.28
N SER A 18 -1.44 5.61 -2.74
CA SER A 18 -1.14 7.02 -2.99
C SER A 18 0.34 7.22 -3.14
N GLU A 19 0.72 7.94 -4.18
CA GLU A 19 2.10 8.27 -4.43
C GLU A 19 2.41 9.71 -4.06
N TRP A 20 3.52 9.92 -3.39
CA TRP A 20 3.96 11.21 -2.89
C TRP A 20 5.34 11.53 -3.47
N LEU A 21 5.41 12.59 -4.27
CA LEU A 21 6.65 13.05 -4.89
C LEU A 21 7.30 14.07 -3.96
N THR A 22 8.51 13.75 -3.51
CA THR A 22 9.26 14.56 -2.56
C THR A 22 10.50 15.17 -3.18
N GLY A 23 10.90 14.71 -4.38
CA GLY A 23 11.99 15.23 -5.19
C GLY A 23 13.39 14.69 -4.81
N THR A 24 13.61 14.27 -3.56
CA THR A 24 14.91 13.71 -3.13
C THR A 24 14.76 12.56 -2.14
N ALA A 25 15.78 11.70 -2.07
CA ALA A 25 15.75 10.51 -1.20
C ALA A 25 15.70 10.89 0.29
N GLU A 26 16.41 11.96 0.67
CA GLU A 26 16.38 12.49 2.03
C GLU A 26 14.98 12.98 2.40
N ARG A 27 14.33 13.73 1.51
CA ARG A 27 12.96 14.21 1.71
C ARG A 27 11.94 13.07 1.73
N SER A 28 12.15 12.02 0.93
CA SER A 28 11.34 10.80 0.95
C SER A 28 11.42 10.08 2.29
N ARG A 29 12.63 9.90 2.82
CA ARG A 29 12.83 9.28 4.15
C ARG A 29 12.24 10.14 5.25
N LEU A 30 12.50 11.45 5.24
CA LEU A 30 11.93 12.36 6.23
C LEU A 30 10.39 12.32 6.23
N ALA A 31 9.76 12.29 5.05
CA ALA A 31 8.31 12.13 4.92
C ALA A 31 7.82 10.79 5.49
N ALA A 32 8.50 9.69 5.13
CA ALA A 32 8.16 8.34 5.59
C ALA A 32 8.31 8.18 7.12
N ASP A 33 9.41 8.67 7.69
CA ASP A 33 9.70 8.58 9.12
C ASP A 33 8.77 9.47 9.95
N THR A 34 8.51 10.69 9.46
CA THR A 34 7.54 11.60 10.09
C THR A 34 6.14 10.98 10.09
N MET A 35 5.77 10.36 8.96
CA MET A 35 4.51 9.65 8.84
C MET A 35 4.42 8.55 9.90
N GLY A 36 5.41 7.66 9.99
CA GLY A 36 5.46 6.62 11.02
C GLY A 36 5.33 7.18 12.44
N GLY A 37 6.04 8.26 12.76
CA GLY A 37 6.00 8.90 14.08
C GLY A 37 4.64 9.53 14.43
N GLU A 38 4.02 10.26 13.50
CA GLU A 38 2.68 10.83 13.70
C GLU A 38 1.64 9.75 13.92
N TRP A 39 1.79 8.60 13.24
CA TRP A 39 0.84 7.50 13.37
C TRP A 39 1.03 6.66 14.62
N ALA A 40 2.28 6.44 15.05
CA ALA A 40 2.56 5.76 16.31
C ALA A 40 2.06 6.58 17.51
N ALA A 41 2.02 7.92 17.38
CA ALA A 41 1.55 8.82 18.43
C ALA A 41 0.02 9.04 18.43
N ALA A 42 -0.67 8.74 17.33
CA ALA A 42 -2.10 8.95 17.21
C ALA A 42 -2.91 7.73 17.68
N GLU A 43 -4.09 7.96 18.26
CA GLU A 43 -5.04 6.89 18.51
C GLU A 43 -5.45 6.25 17.18
N THR A 44 -5.27 4.93 17.05
CA THR A 44 -5.55 4.25 15.79
C THR A 44 -7.04 4.32 15.48
N PRO A 45 -7.44 4.82 14.30
CA PRO A 45 -8.84 4.87 13.92
C PRO A 45 -9.42 3.46 13.88
N ALA A 46 -10.59 3.25 14.48
CA ALA A 46 -11.18 1.91 14.66
C ALA A 46 -11.33 1.08 13.36
N GLY A 47 -11.43 1.75 12.21
CA GLY A 47 -11.55 1.11 10.90
C GLY A 47 -10.25 0.95 10.10
N ARG A 48 -9.09 1.41 10.60
CA ARG A 48 -7.80 1.23 9.92
C ARG A 48 -7.18 -0.11 10.33
N LEU A 49 -6.80 -0.92 9.35
CA LEU A 49 -6.30 -2.29 9.59
C LEU A 49 -4.79 -2.42 9.45
N ALA A 50 -4.22 -1.73 8.48
CA ALA A 50 -2.78 -1.75 8.21
C ALA A 50 -2.36 -0.52 7.41
N GLN A 51 -1.09 -0.20 7.48
CA GLN A 51 -0.48 0.88 6.72
C GLN A 51 0.99 0.59 6.46
N HIS A 52 1.41 0.69 5.21
CA HIS A 52 2.76 0.37 4.77
C HIS A 52 3.31 1.53 3.93
N VAL A 53 4.58 1.84 4.13
CA VAL A 53 5.28 2.89 3.39
C VAL A 53 6.40 2.25 2.59
N PHE A 54 6.49 2.60 1.32
CA PHE A 54 7.55 2.14 0.43
C PHE A 54 8.31 3.34 -0.12
N LEU A 55 9.64 3.23 -0.22
CA LEU A 55 10.47 4.26 -0.83
C LEU A 55 10.72 3.91 -2.29
N SER A 56 10.62 4.90 -3.18
CA SER A 56 10.96 4.72 -4.58
C SER A 56 12.45 4.42 -4.72
N THR A 57 12.82 3.48 -5.59
CA THR A 57 14.23 3.11 -5.81
C THR A 57 15.03 4.21 -6.49
N ASP A 58 14.37 5.14 -7.19
CA ASP A 58 15.00 6.33 -7.76
C ASP A 58 15.15 7.49 -6.74
N GLY A 59 14.63 7.32 -5.52
CA GLY A 59 14.70 8.30 -4.45
C GLY A 59 13.80 9.51 -4.63
N THR A 60 12.93 9.57 -5.64
CA THR A 60 12.14 10.78 -5.95
C THR A 60 10.83 10.89 -5.18
N GLY A 61 10.44 9.84 -4.46
CA GLY A 61 9.19 9.81 -3.71
C GLY A 61 8.98 8.54 -2.91
N LEU A 62 7.75 8.38 -2.43
CA LEU A 62 7.28 7.22 -1.68
C LEU A 62 5.89 6.77 -2.16
N LEU A 63 5.57 5.52 -1.87
CA LEU A 63 4.23 4.97 -1.97
C LEU A 63 3.66 4.79 -0.57
N PHE A 64 2.45 5.28 -0.38
CA PHE A 64 1.62 5.02 0.77
C PHE A 64 0.58 3.97 0.41
N TYR A 65 0.56 2.88 1.17
CA TYR A 65 -0.44 1.82 1.07
C TYR A 65 -1.17 1.69 2.40
N ALA A 66 -2.49 1.85 2.43
CA ALA A 66 -3.26 1.71 3.68
C ALA A 66 -4.52 0.89 3.47
N GLN A 67 -4.86 0.05 4.44
CA GLN A 67 -6.03 -0.82 4.39
C GLN A 67 -7.02 -0.41 5.47
N TRP A 68 -8.29 -0.36 5.08
CA TRP A 68 -9.40 0.03 5.94
C TRP A 68 -10.54 -0.98 5.80
N THR A 69 -11.35 -1.10 6.85
CA THR A 69 -12.57 -1.89 6.87
C THR A 69 -13.57 -1.44 5.80
N SER A 70 -13.64 -0.13 5.50
CA SER A 70 -14.48 0.41 4.42
C SER A 70 -14.01 1.77 3.90
N ASP A 71 -14.54 2.18 2.74
CA ASP A 71 -14.34 3.53 2.21
C ASP A 71 -14.94 4.60 3.13
N GLU A 72 -16.06 4.28 3.78
CA GLU A 72 -16.77 5.19 4.69
C GLU A 72 -15.95 5.48 5.95
N ASP A 73 -15.36 4.44 6.55
CA ASP A 73 -14.51 4.57 7.74
C ASP A 73 -13.30 5.46 7.47
N HIS A 74 -12.62 5.23 6.34
CA HIS A 74 -11.52 6.10 5.92
C HIS A 74 -11.98 7.53 5.68
N LEU A 75 -13.12 7.74 5.00
CA LEU A 75 -13.65 9.08 4.72
C LEU A 75 -14.05 9.81 6.00
N ALA A 76 -14.67 9.13 6.96
CA ALA A 76 -15.03 9.69 8.26
C ALA A 76 -13.78 10.13 9.02
N TRP A 77 -12.76 9.27 9.08
CA TRP A 77 -11.47 9.61 9.66
C TRP A 77 -10.82 10.80 8.94
N ALA A 78 -10.78 10.79 7.61
CA ALA A 78 -10.11 11.81 6.81
C ALA A 78 -10.75 13.20 7.01
N ARG A 79 -12.09 13.28 7.10
CA ARG A 79 -12.79 14.53 7.40
C ARG A 79 -12.40 15.12 8.76
N ALA A 80 -12.19 14.27 9.76
CA ALA A 80 -11.92 14.71 11.12
C ALA A 80 -10.43 14.99 11.39
N HIS A 81 -9.51 14.23 10.78
CA HIS A 81 -8.10 14.21 11.20
C HIS A 81 -7.08 14.53 10.12
N ARG A 82 -7.43 14.38 8.82
CA ARG A 82 -6.44 14.45 7.73
C ARG A 82 -5.68 15.78 7.69
N ALA A 83 -6.38 16.90 7.88
CA ALA A 83 -5.75 18.22 7.84
C ALA A 83 -4.67 18.34 8.91
N GLY A 84 -4.95 17.86 10.14
CA GLY A 84 -3.98 17.83 11.23
C GLY A 84 -2.79 16.93 10.90
N THR A 85 -3.03 15.67 10.52
CA THR A 85 -1.92 14.73 10.36
C THR A 85 -1.03 15.04 9.16
N VAL A 86 -1.60 15.54 8.06
CA VAL A 86 -0.79 15.85 6.86
C VAL A 86 -0.03 17.18 7.04
N SER A 87 -0.52 18.10 7.88
CA SER A 87 0.09 19.42 8.08
C SER A 87 1.56 19.36 8.53
N ARG A 88 1.91 18.41 9.40
CA ARG A 88 3.28 18.25 9.88
C ARG A 88 4.21 17.81 8.75
N ILE A 89 3.77 16.88 7.91
CA ILE A 89 4.55 16.41 6.76
C ILE A 89 4.70 17.55 5.74
N ASP A 90 3.64 18.31 5.47
CA ASP A 90 3.71 19.46 4.55
C ASP A 90 4.68 20.55 5.04
N THR A 91 4.75 20.75 6.36
CA THR A 91 5.68 21.69 6.97
C THR A 91 7.13 21.22 6.86
N LEU A 92 7.38 19.94 7.11
CA LEU A 92 8.73 19.35 7.08
C LEU A 92 9.23 19.07 5.66
N VAL A 93 8.33 18.85 4.71
CA VAL A 93 8.64 18.50 3.32
C VAL A 93 7.90 19.46 2.39
N PRO A 94 8.31 20.75 2.36
CA PRO A 94 7.58 21.79 1.64
C PRO A 94 7.61 21.54 0.13
N GLY A 95 6.45 21.64 -0.52
CA GLY A 95 6.29 21.39 -1.96
C GLY A 95 6.18 19.91 -2.33
N ILE A 96 5.85 19.04 -1.38
CA ILE A 96 5.49 17.66 -1.67
C ILE A 96 4.26 17.61 -2.59
N GLU A 97 4.34 16.85 -3.69
CA GLU A 97 3.22 16.65 -4.60
C GLU A 97 2.54 15.32 -4.28
N ARG A 98 1.21 15.31 -4.32
CA ARG A 98 0.39 14.10 -4.12
C ARG A 98 -0.59 14.00 -5.29
N PRO A 99 -0.16 13.43 -6.44
CA PRO A 99 -0.96 13.42 -7.66
C PRO A 99 -2.33 12.78 -7.51
N GLY A 100 -2.51 11.90 -6.53
CA GLY A 100 -3.80 11.35 -6.19
C GLY A 100 -3.78 10.30 -5.09
N LEU A 101 -4.99 9.90 -4.70
CA LEU A 101 -5.28 8.77 -3.82
C LEU A 101 -6.24 7.85 -4.54
N ALA A 102 -5.77 6.68 -4.93
CA ALA A 102 -6.62 5.65 -5.49
C ALA A 102 -7.24 4.83 -4.36
N ARG A 103 -8.56 4.67 -4.40
CA ARG A 103 -9.27 3.66 -3.62
C ARG A 103 -9.37 2.42 -4.46
N THR A 104 -9.04 1.27 -3.89
CA THR A 104 -9.00 0.02 -4.64
C THR A 104 -9.45 -1.16 -3.79
N ARG A 105 -9.71 -2.29 -4.42
CA ARG A 105 -9.87 -3.58 -3.77
C ARG A 105 -8.95 -4.60 -4.41
N LEU A 106 -8.29 -5.43 -3.60
CA LEU A 106 -7.52 -6.54 -4.12
C LEU A 106 -8.49 -7.54 -4.76
N ALA A 107 -8.46 -7.63 -6.09
CA ALA A 107 -9.38 -8.47 -6.86
C ALA A 107 -8.81 -9.87 -7.10
N ARG A 108 -7.50 -9.95 -7.40
CA ARG A 108 -6.81 -11.23 -7.60
C ARG A 108 -5.32 -11.09 -7.38
N SER A 109 -4.68 -12.21 -7.06
CA SER A 109 -3.23 -12.35 -6.99
C SER A 109 -2.79 -13.53 -7.85
N VAL A 110 -1.75 -13.36 -8.65
CA VAL A 110 -1.11 -14.41 -9.43
C VAL A 110 0.29 -14.60 -8.87
N VAL A 111 0.61 -15.80 -8.38
CA VAL A 111 1.92 -16.13 -7.81
C VAL A 111 2.63 -17.12 -8.73
N HIS A 112 3.82 -16.75 -9.19
CA HIS A 112 4.65 -17.56 -10.09
C HIS A 112 5.79 -18.26 -9.35
N ASP A 113 6.28 -17.66 -8.25
CA ASP A 113 7.41 -18.18 -7.47
C ASP A 113 7.34 -17.73 -6.00
N THR A 114 7.22 -18.71 -5.10
CA THR A 114 7.18 -18.52 -3.64
C THR A 114 8.54 -18.60 -2.96
N GLU A 115 9.54 -19.18 -3.62
CA GLU A 115 10.83 -19.54 -3.01
C GLU A 115 11.84 -18.40 -3.08
N ARG A 116 11.92 -17.71 -4.23
CA ARG A 116 12.89 -16.62 -4.40
C ARG A 116 12.48 -15.38 -3.61
N PRO A 117 13.44 -14.69 -2.96
CA PRO A 117 13.12 -13.49 -2.20
C PRO A 117 12.72 -12.33 -3.12
N VAL A 118 11.79 -11.51 -2.66
CA VAL A 118 11.46 -10.23 -3.32
C VAL A 118 12.65 -9.29 -3.21
N GLY A 119 13.05 -8.69 -4.33
CA GLY A 119 14.06 -7.63 -4.36
C GLY A 119 13.48 -6.24 -4.65
N VAL A 120 12.37 -6.15 -5.38
CA VAL A 120 11.70 -4.88 -5.69
C VAL A 120 10.21 -5.07 -5.90
N TYR A 121 9.40 -4.11 -5.47
CA TYR A 121 8.01 -4.00 -5.86
C TYR A 121 7.87 -3.04 -7.03
N VAL A 122 7.01 -3.36 -7.98
CA VAL A 122 6.68 -2.51 -9.12
C VAL A 122 5.20 -2.18 -9.03
N VAL A 123 4.86 -0.89 -9.05
CA VAL A 123 3.47 -0.44 -9.13
C VAL A 123 3.23 0.15 -10.49
N SER A 124 2.23 -0.37 -11.20
CA SER A 124 1.78 0.13 -12.49
C SER A 124 0.29 0.46 -12.42
N THR A 125 -0.15 1.49 -13.15
CA THR A 125 -1.58 1.77 -13.36
C THR A 125 -1.91 1.46 -14.81
N VAL A 126 -2.91 0.60 -15.02
CA VAL A 126 -3.34 0.11 -16.34
C VAL A 126 -4.86 0.13 -16.44
N ALA A 127 -5.38 0.31 -17.66
CA ALA A 127 -6.80 0.13 -17.92
C ALA A 127 -7.16 -1.37 -17.87
N VAL A 128 -8.33 -1.70 -17.35
CA VAL A 128 -8.79 -3.09 -17.19
C VAL A 128 -9.20 -3.73 -18.52
N ASP A 129 -9.73 -2.93 -19.44
CA ASP A 129 -10.20 -3.36 -20.75
C ASP A 129 -9.10 -3.41 -21.83
N GLY A 130 -7.87 -3.06 -21.47
CA GLY A 130 -6.71 -3.10 -22.36
C GLY A 130 -5.77 -4.28 -22.11
N ASP A 131 -4.86 -4.52 -23.06
CA ASP A 131 -3.86 -5.60 -22.97
C ASP A 131 -2.82 -5.38 -21.87
N GLY A 132 -2.73 -4.15 -21.33
CA GLY A 132 -1.76 -3.79 -20.31
C GLY A 132 -1.89 -4.61 -19.03
N LEU A 133 -3.12 -4.87 -18.58
CA LEU A 133 -3.35 -5.65 -17.37
C LEU A 133 -2.84 -7.09 -17.52
N GLU A 134 -3.23 -7.77 -18.59
CA GLU A 134 -2.79 -9.14 -18.85
C GLU A 134 -1.27 -9.23 -19.05
N ALA A 135 -0.66 -8.24 -19.71
CA ALA A 135 0.78 -8.17 -19.85
C ALA A 135 1.50 -8.01 -18.49
N THR A 136 0.98 -7.22 -17.56
CA THR A 136 1.61 -7.00 -16.24
C THR A 136 1.55 -8.21 -15.31
N VAL A 137 0.65 -9.17 -15.55
CA VAL A 137 0.51 -10.38 -14.74
C VAL A 137 1.11 -11.62 -15.40
N ALA A 138 1.38 -11.56 -16.71
CA ALA A 138 1.94 -12.66 -17.48
C ALA A 138 3.30 -13.11 -16.91
N PRO A 139 3.59 -14.43 -16.86
CA PRO A 139 4.87 -14.93 -16.39
C PRO A 139 6.04 -14.32 -17.17
N ALA A 140 7.05 -13.84 -16.46
CA ALA A 140 8.29 -13.31 -17.03
C ALA A 140 9.49 -13.73 -16.16
N PRO A 141 10.70 -13.86 -16.73
CA PRO A 141 11.91 -14.13 -15.95
C PRO A 141 12.11 -13.09 -14.83
N GLY A 142 12.06 -13.55 -13.58
CA GLY A 142 12.23 -12.71 -12.39
C GLY A 142 10.94 -12.13 -11.81
N LEU A 143 9.78 -12.29 -12.47
CA LEU A 143 8.48 -11.97 -11.87
C LEU A 143 8.11 -13.07 -10.86
N LEU A 144 7.82 -12.68 -9.63
CA LEU A 144 7.50 -13.59 -8.52
C LEU A 144 6.00 -13.66 -8.27
N ALA A 145 5.33 -12.51 -8.26
CA ALA A 145 3.89 -12.41 -8.10
C ALA A 145 3.36 -11.07 -8.66
N ALA A 146 2.06 -11.01 -8.94
CA ALA A 146 1.36 -9.78 -9.31
C ALA A 146 0.00 -9.70 -8.62
N HIS A 147 -0.27 -8.58 -7.97
CA HIS A 147 -1.45 -8.32 -7.15
C HIS A 147 -2.28 -7.22 -7.80
N VAL A 148 -3.48 -7.56 -8.26
CA VAL A 148 -4.35 -6.66 -9.03
C VAL A 148 -5.33 -5.99 -8.09
N HIS A 149 -5.17 -4.68 -7.94
CA HIS A 149 -6.05 -3.80 -7.19
C HIS A 149 -6.97 -3.04 -8.16
N LEU A 150 -8.28 -3.29 -8.11
CA LEU A 150 -9.25 -2.61 -8.99
C LEU A 150 -9.82 -1.36 -8.32
N THR A 151 -9.98 -0.28 -9.08
CA THR A 151 -10.77 0.88 -8.68
C THR A 151 -12.26 0.53 -8.58
N PRO A 152 -13.09 1.28 -7.83
CA PRO A 152 -14.50 0.94 -7.61
C PRO A 152 -15.35 0.95 -8.88
N ASP A 153 -14.98 1.76 -9.87
CA ASP A 153 -15.60 1.79 -11.21
C ASP A 153 -15.18 0.59 -12.09
N GLY A 154 -14.14 -0.15 -11.70
CA GLY A 154 -13.62 -1.30 -12.45
C GLY A 154 -12.90 -0.92 -13.74
N GLU A 155 -12.62 0.37 -13.97
CA GLU A 155 -11.98 0.83 -15.22
C GLU A 155 -10.45 0.78 -15.15
N GLN A 156 -9.89 0.98 -13.95
CA GLN A 156 -8.45 1.00 -13.73
C GLN A 156 -8.01 -0.10 -12.75
N ALA A 157 -6.84 -0.64 -13.03
CA ALA A 157 -6.13 -1.53 -12.14
C ALA A 157 -4.80 -0.91 -11.73
N MET A 158 -4.51 -0.97 -10.44
CA MET A 158 -3.18 -0.79 -9.91
C MET A 158 -2.59 -2.19 -9.69
N VAL A 159 -1.48 -2.49 -10.36
CA VAL A 159 -0.82 -3.78 -10.25
C VAL A 159 0.43 -3.61 -9.41
N VAL A 160 0.45 -4.26 -8.24
CA VAL A 160 1.63 -4.36 -7.39
C VAL A 160 2.31 -5.69 -7.71
N ALA A 161 3.43 -5.65 -8.42
CA ALA A 161 4.18 -6.82 -8.83
C ALA A 161 5.46 -6.98 -7.99
N GLU A 162 5.76 -8.21 -7.59
CA GLU A 162 6.98 -8.59 -6.89
C GLU A 162 8.00 -9.12 -7.90
N TRP A 163 9.20 -8.55 -7.90
CA TRP A 163 10.30 -8.97 -8.77
C TRP A 163 11.54 -9.34 -7.96
N THR A 164 12.34 -10.25 -8.50
CA THR A 164 13.64 -10.63 -7.91
C THR A 164 14.59 -9.45 -7.81
N ASP A 165 14.56 -8.55 -8.79
CA ASP A 165 15.44 -7.39 -8.90
C ASP A 165 14.94 -6.41 -9.98
N ALA A 166 15.49 -5.21 -9.97
CA ALA A 166 15.11 -4.14 -10.91
C ALA A 166 15.51 -4.43 -12.37
N ALA A 167 16.60 -5.17 -12.61
CA ALA A 167 17.11 -5.46 -13.94
C ALA A 167 16.22 -6.47 -14.67
N SER A 168 15.75 -7.50 -13.96
CA SER A 168 14.75 -8.45 -14.44
C SER A 168 13.45 -7.74 -14.83
N HIS A 169 12.97 -6.81 -13.99
CA HIS A 169 11.82 -5.99 -14.36
C HIS A 169 12.11 -5.10 -15.58
N GLU A 170 13.27 -4.46 -15.65
CA GLU A 170 13.63 -3.58 -16.78
C GLU A 170 13.64 -4.33 -18.12
N ALA A 171 14.20 -5.54 -18.14
CA ALA A 171 14.22 -6.40 -19.31
C ALA A 171 12.82 -6.82 -19.78
N ALA A 172 11.86 -6.88 -18.85
CA ALA A 172 10.47 -7.28 -19.10
C ALA A 172 9.49 -6.08 -19.19
N ALA A 173 9.97 -4.85 -19.11
CA ALA A 173 9.12 -3.66 -19.02
C ALA A 173 8.22 -3.52 -20.27
N ILE A 174 6.93 -3.33 -20.03
CA ILE A 174 5.93 -3.23 -21.08
C ILE A 174 5.94 -1.82 -21.65
N ARG A 175 6.14 -1.70 -22.97
CA ARG A 175 6.13 -0.39 -23.64
C ARG A 175 4.77 0.30 -23.46
N GLY A 176 4.80 1.56 -23.04
CA GLY A 176 3.59 2.38 -22.87
C GLY A 176 2.90 2.21 -21.52
N VAL A 177 3.32 1.27 -20.68
CA VAL A 177 2.83 1.14 -19.30
C VAL A 177 3.76 1.91 -18.37
N GLY A 178 3.22 2.93 -17.73
CA GLY A 178 3.93 3.68 -16.69
C GLY A 178 4.04 2.85 -15.41
N TYR A 179 5.21 2.87 -14.79
CA TYR A 179 5.47 2.15 -13.54
C TYR A 179 6.42 2.93 -12.63
N ARG A 180 6.42 2.57 -11.35
CA ARG A 180 7.46 2.92 -10.39
C ARG A 180 7.91 1.72 -9.58
N ARG A 181 9.16 1.78 -9.13
CA ARG A 181 9.84 0.72 -8.39
C ARG A 181 10.03 1.15 -6.95
N TYR A 182 9.79 0.25 -6.01
CA TYR A 182 9.82 0.54 -4.59
C TYR A 182 10.46 -0.58 -3.77
N THR A 183 10.97 -0.20 -2.60
CA THR A 183 11.32 -1.12 -1.51
C THR A 183 10.48 -0.78 -0.28
N LEU A 184 10.02 -1.80 0.44
CA LEU A 184 9.30 -1.61 1.70
C LEU A 184 10.22 -0.88 2.69
N HIS A 185 9.74 0.22 3.26
CA HIS A 185 10.44 1.01 4.27
C HIS A 185 9.93 0.69 5.66
N ASP A 186 8.61 0.72 5.83
CA ASP A 186 7.99 0.45 7.12
C ASP A 186 6.61 -0.21 6.94
N ALA A 187 6.23 -1.03 7.92
CA ALA A 187 4.98 -1.77 7.96
C ALA A 187 4.34 -1.62 9.33
N PHE A 188 3.17 -0.98 9.36
CA PHE A 188 2.39 -0.71 10.56
C PHE A 188 1.11 -1.52 10.52
N GLU A 189 0.86 -2.27 11.59
CA GLU A 189 -0.31 -3.10 11.74
C GLU A 189 -1.13 -2.62 12.94
N ASP A 190 -2.46 -2.66 12.84
CA ASP A 190 -3.30 -2.46 14.03
C ASP A 190 -3.21 -3.73 14.89
N ASP A 191 -2.38 -3.67 15.92
CA ASP A 191 -2.03 -4.81 16.80
C ASP A 191 -3.13 -5.15 17.80
N ARG A 192 -4.38 -4.73 17.53
CA ARG A 192 -5.56 -5.24 18.22
C ARG A 192 -5.68 -6.73 17.92
N ARG A 193 -4.98 -7.52 18.74
CA ARG A 193 -5.35 -8.89 19.04
C ARG A 193 -6.86 -8.91 19.21
N GLU A 194 -7.50 -9.88 18.58
CA GLU A 194 -8.80 -10.36 19.00
C GLU A 194 -8.68 -10.76 20.48
N SER A 195 -8.81 -9.79 21.39
CA SER A 195 -9.22 -10.07 22.75
C SER A 195 -10.68 -10.48 22.62
N GLY A 196 -10.89 -11.75 22.26
CA GLY A 196 -12.11 -12.43 22.58
C GLY A 196 -12.26 -12.35 24.09
N ASP A 197 -13.05 -11.39 24.57
CA ASP A 197 -13.66 -11.48 25.88
C ASP A 197 -14.54 -12.73 25.85
N PRO A 198 -14.26 -13.79 26.64
CA PRO A 198 -15.31 -14.71 26.97
C PRO A 198 -16.28 -13.95 27.87
N GLU A 199 -17.51 -13.80 27.36
CA GLU A 199 -18.66 -13.30 28.09
C GLU A 199 -18.64 -13.67 29.58
N GLY A 200 -18.79 -12.67 30.42
CA GLY A 200 -19.16 -12.87 31.81
C GLY A 200 -20.48 -13.62 31.88
N ILE A 201 -20.44 -14.86 32.36
CA ILE A 201 -21.61 -15.49 32.96
C ILE A 201 -21.59 -15.17 34.44
N THR A 202 -22.46 -14.23 34.80
CA THR A 202 -22.93 -14.02 36.17
C THR A 202 -23.68 -15.27 36.64
N GLY A 203 -23.37 -15.72 37.85
CA GLY A 203 -24.06 -16.81 38.53
C GLY A 203 -23.83 -16.72 40.03
N SER A 204 -24.56 -15.81 40.68
CA SER A 204 -24.71 -15.76 42.13
C SER A 204 -25.66 -16.86 42.60
N ALA A 205 -25.32 -17.58 43.67
CA ALA A 205 -26.20 -17.94 44.80
C ALA A 205 -25.64 -19.14 45.59
N GLY A 206 -25.61 -19.01 46.93
CA GLY A 206 -25.55 -20.14 47.87
C GLY A 206 -24.44 -20.04 48.90
#